data_AF-A0A1I6TI36-F1
#
_entry.id   AF-A0A1I6TI36-F1
#
_cell.length_a   1.000
_cell.length_b   1.000
_cell.length_c   1.000
_cell.angle_alpha   90.00
_cell.angle_beta   90.00
_cell.angle_gamma   90.00
#
_symmetry.space_group_name_H-M   'P 1'
#
loop_
_entity.id
_entity.type
_entity.pdbx_description
1 polymer ?
#
loop_
_entity_poly.entity_id
_entity_poly.type
_entity_poly.pdbx_seq_one_letter_code
_entity_poly.pdbx_strand_id
1 'polypeptide(L)'
;MFDNLSKEEYEKLYDEIIFKLTAPFPEGTVEFKNNNKASAYIPSHPIQYRIRTAAGPYWSWRVTTEKPIYHEETDEIEVRGVLTILNASAEGQGFATLDRKKDTRKIMFYKESIRAAASDALRDAADAFGVGHYNLAPYREWAKNPGAGLIDIAQVPVRKSELPTETTNKIEVFYCKNCNVVLSQEDLDYLKLVKWTIKVCKEHVPEYQKRKFDPNYKPKEG
;
A
#
# COMPACT_ATOMS: atom_id res chain seq x y z
N MET A 1 -15.74 16.62 11.05
CA MET A 1 -15.12 16.49 12.38
C MET A 1 -15.86 15.34 13.06
N PHE A 2 -15.16 14.25 13.41
CA PHE A 2 -15.78 13.04 13.96
C PHE A 2 -15.98 13.25 15.46
N ASP A 3 -16.92 14.11 15.84
CA ASP A 3 -17.00 14.70 17.19
C ASP A 3 -17.41 13.73 18.31
N ASN A 4 -17.58 12.44 17.99
CA ASN A 4 -18.12 11.44 18.91
C ASN A 4 -17.19 10.24 19.19
N LEU A 5 -15.96 10.23 18.65
CA LEU A 5 -14.99 9.16 18.96
C LEU A 5 -14.03 9.63 20.05
N SER A 6 -13.83 8.80 21.07
CA SER A 6 -12.70 8.97 21.98
C SER A 6 -11.37 8.82 21.23
N LYS A 7 -10.29 9.32 21.82
CA LYS A 7 -8.94 9.18 21.25
C LYS A 7 -8.57 7.71 21.01
N GLU A 8 -8.90 6.82 21.94
CA GLU A 8 -8.58 5.39 21.84
C GLU A 8 -9.39 4.70 20.72
N GLU A 9 -10.68 5.02 20.59
CA GLU A 9 -11.51 4.51 19.49
C GLU A 9 -11.01 5.01 18.14
N TYR A 10 -10.51 6.24 18.11
CA TYR A 10 -9.94 6.85 16.93
C TYR A 10 -8.65 6.16 16.46
N GLU A 11 -7.70 5.98 17.38
CA GLU A 11 -6.43 5.28 17.12
C GLU A 11 -6.72 3.85 16.65
N LYS A 12 -7.63 3.15 17.33
CA LYS A 12 -8.05 1.81 16.93
C LYS A 12 -8.65 1.77 15.53
N LEU A 13 -9.53 2.71 15.19
CA LEU A 13 -10.12 2.81 13.86
C LEU A 13 -9.07 3.12 12.79
N TYR A 14 -8.13 4.01 13.09
CA TYR A 14 -7.02 4.33 12.21
C TYR A 14 -6.18 3.08 11.93
N ASP A 15 -5.78 2.35 12.97
CA ASP A 15 -5.00 1.13 12.86
C ASP A 15 -5.73 0.05 12.04
N GLU A 16 -7.05 -0.12 12.23
CA GLU A 16 -7.85 -1.03 11.41
C GLU A 16 -7.82 -0.64 9.92
N ILE A 17 -7.93 0.65 9.61
CA ILE A 17 -7.96 1.14 8.24
C ILE A 17 -6.58 0.96 7.60
N ILE A 18 -5.51 1.36 8.28
CA ILE A 18 -4.14 1.19 7.79
C ILE A 18 -3.83 -0.29 7.56
N PHE A 19 -4.20 -1.18 8.49
CA PHE A 19 -4.03 -2.61 8.30
C PHE A 19 -4.72 -3.12 7.02
N LYS A 20 -5.95 -2.69 6.76
CA LYS A 20 -6.67 -3.07 5.53
C LYS A 20 -6.03 -2.47 4.28
N LEU A 21 -5.54 -1.23 4.35
CA LEU A 21 -4.90 -0.52 3.25
C LEU A 21 -3.58 -1.15 2.82
N THR A 22 -2.75 -1.58 3.78
CA THR A 22 -1.44 -2.19 3.54
C THR A 22 -1.51 -3.68 3.23
N ALA A 23 -2.68 -4.31 3.42
CA ALA A 23 -2.88 -5.72 3.13
C ALA A 23 -2.58 -6.06 1.66
N PRO A 24 -1.95 -7.23 1.39
CA PRO A 24 -1.57 -7.64 0.04
C PRO A 24 -2.74 -7.58 -0.95
N PHE A 25 -2.48 -7.07 -2.14
CA PHE A 25 -3.42 -7.17 -3.26
C PHE A 25 -3.52 -8.61 -3.78
N PRO A 26 -4.66 -9.00 -4.38
CA PRO A 26 -4.81 -10.28 -5.06
C PRO A 26 -3.74 -10.50 -6.13
N GLU A 27 -3.41 -11.76 -6.39
CA GLU A 27 -2.47 -12.13 -7.44
C GLU A 27 -2.94 -11.59 -8.81
N GLY A 28 -1.99 -11.19 -9.67
CA GLY A 28 -2.27 -10.58 -10.96
C GLY A 28 -2.60 -9.09 -10.92
N THR A 29 -2.69 -8.47 -9.73
CA THR A 29 -2.93 -7.02 -9.61
C THR A 29 -1.72 -6.17 -10.03
N VAL A 30 -0.50 -6.69 -9.89
CA VAL A 30 0.72 -5.99 -10.31
C VAL A 30 0.89 -6.14 -11.82
N GLU A 31 0.97 -5.01 -12.51
CA GLU A 31 1.22 -4.91 -13.95
C GLU A 31 2.64 -4.41 -14.23
N PHE A 32 3.14 -4.66 -15.44
CA PHE A 32 4.50 -4.28 -15.86
C PHE A 32 4.45 -3.55 -17.19
N LYS A 33 5.00 -2.32 -17.25
CA LYS A 33 5.13 -1.62 -18.53
C LYS A 33 6.17 -2.33 -19.40
N ASN A 34 5.79 -2.71 -20.63
CA ASN A 34 6.67 -3.37 -21.59
C ASN A 34 7.36 -4.65 -21.04
N ASN A 35 6.68 -5.39 -20.15
CA ASN A 35 7.22 -6.59 -19.48
C ASN A 35 8.53 -6.37 -18.69
N ASN A 36 8.86 -5.12 -18.33
CA ASN A 36 10.02 -4.81 -17.51
C ASN A 36 9.67 -4.94 -16.03
N LYS A 37 10.40 -5.75 -15.26
CA LYS A 37 10.19 -5.88 -13.81
C LYS A 37 10.39 -4.57 -13.05
N ALA A 38 11.32 -3.73 -13.49
CA ALA A 38 11.57 -2.42 -12.87
C ALA A 38 10.39 -1.44 -13.07
N SER A 39 9.52 -1.68 -14.05
CA SER A 39 8.34 -0.86 -14.31
C SER A 39 7.07 -1.42 -13.67
N ALA A 40 7.19 -2.32 -12.68
CA ALA A 40 6.05 -2.83 -11.92
C ALA A 40 5.20 -1.69 -11.35
N TYR A 41 3.88 -1.77 -11.49
CA TYR A 41 2.94 -0.81 -10.90
C TYR A 41 1.61 -1.50 -10.57
N ILE A 42 0.84 -0.87 -9.70
CA ILE A 42 -0.56 -1.25 -9.47
C ILE A 42 -1.44 -0.21 -10.17
N PRO A 43 -2.42 -0.63 -10.99
CA PRO A 43 -3.37 0.30 -11.61
C PRO A 43 -4.17 1.09 -10.56
N SER A 44 -4.65 2.27 -10.94
CA SER A 44 -5.37 3.14 -10.00
C SER A 44 -6.71 2.54 -9.52
N HIS A 45 -7.38 1.73 -10.34
CA HIS A 45 -8.68 1.14 -9.99
C HIS A 45 -8.62 0.19 -8.77
N PRO A 46 -7.70 -0.80 -8.70
CA PRO A 46 -7.47 -1.58 -7.48
C PRO A 46 -7.19 -0.72 -6.25
N ILE A 47 -6.38 0.33 -6.38
CA ILE A 47 -6.05 1.24 -5.26
C ILE A 47 -7.30 2.00 -4.79
N GLN A 48 -8.10 2.54 -5.72
CA GLN A 48 -9.37 3.19 -5.37
C GLN A 48 -10.32 2.23 -4.67
N TYR A 49 -10.44 0.99 -5.16
CA TYR A 49 -11.28 -0.02 -4.54
C TYR A 49 -10.80 -0.35 -3.12
N ARG A 50 -9.48 -0.54 -2.94
CA ARG A 50 -8.86 -0.78 -1.63
C ARG A 50 -9.15 0.37 -0.66
N ILE A 51 -8.97 1.61 -1.08
CA ILE A 51 -9.23 2.80 -0.24
C ILE A 51 -10.70 2.84 0.18
N ARG A 52 -11.63 2.70 -0.78
CA ARG A 52 -13.07 2.73 -0.50
C ARG A 52 -13.52 1.64 0.45
N THR A 53 -12.98 0.43 0.29
CA THR A 53 -13.36 -0.73 1.10
C THR A 53 -12.72 -0.70 2.49
N ALA A 54 -11.48 -0.24 2.60
CA ALA A 54 -10.77 -0.15 3.88
C ALA A 54 -11.29 1.01 4.73
N ALA A 55 -11.39 2.20 4.16
CA ALA A 55 -11.71 3.43 4.88
C ALA A 55 -13.22 3.74 4.89
N GLY A 56 -14.05 3.10 4.06
CA GLY A 56 -15.50 3.33 4.05
C GLY A 56 -15.86 4.81 3.84
N PRO A 57 -16.54 5.48 4.80
CA PRO A 57 -16.82 6.92 4.72
C PRO A 57 -15.66 7.81 5.18
N TYR A 58 -14.58 7.23 5.70
CA TYR A 58 -13.47 7.94 6.35
C TYR A 58 -12.37 8.35 5.38
N TRP A 59 -12.66 8.51 4.09
CA TRP A 59 -11.69 9.00 3.12
C TRP A 59 -12.23 10.11 2.24
N SER A 60 -11.33 10.92 1.69
CA SER A 60 -11.63 11.83 0.61
C SER A 60 -10.43 11.98 -0.32
N TRP A 61 -10.70 12.24 -1.60
CA TRP A 61 -9.70 12.58 -2.59
C TRP A 61 -10.11 13.88 -3.27
N ARG A 62 -9.20 14.84 -3.32
CA ARG A 62 -9.41 16.09 -4.07
C ARG A 62 -8.18 16.41 -4.89
N VAL A 63 -8.40 16.79 -6.15
CA VAL A 63 -7.37 17.43 -6.97
C VAL A 63 -7.22 18.86 -6.48
N THR A 64 -5.99 19.28 -6.19
CA THR A 64 -5.68 20.62 -5.65
C THR A 64 -5.26 21.59 -6.74
N THR A 65 -4.77 21.10 -7.87
CA THR A 65 -4.47 21.91 -9.05
C THR A 65 -5.74 22.20 -9.85
N GLU A 66 -6.19 23.45 -9.89
CA GLU A 66 -7.34 23.88 -10.71
C GLU A 66 -7.08 23.67 -12.21
N LYS A 67 -5.83 23.86 -12.65
CA LYS A 67 -5.35 23.59 -14.00
C LYS A 67 -4.08 22.75 -13.93
N PRO A 68 -3.86 21.81 -14.86
CA PRO A 68 -2.60 21.07 -14.94
C PRO A 68 -1.43 22.03 -15.11
N ILE A 69 -0.33 21.73 -14.42
CA ILE A 69 0.94 22.46 -14.56
C ILE A 69 1.66 21.86 -15.76
N TYR A 70 2.06 22.68 -16.73
CA TYR A 70 2.76 22.20 -17.93
C TYR A 70 4.27 22.39 -17.77
N HIS A 71 5.01 21.30 -17.99
CA HIS A 71 6.47 21.26 -17.97
C HIS A 71 6.99 21.22 -19.41
N GLU A 72 7.47 22.38 -19.90
CA GLU A 72 7.90 22.54 -21.29
C GLU A 72 9.10 21.67 -21.65
N GLU A 73 10.03 21.47 -20.70
CA GLU A 73 11.29 20.75 -20.93
C GLU A 73 11.07 19.25 -21.22
N THR A 74 10.07 18.65 -20.58
CA THR A 74 9.74 17.22 -20.71
C THR A 74 8.50 16.96 -21.56
N ASP A 75 7.80 18.00 -22.00
CA ASP A 75 6.49 17.96 -22.65
C ASP A 75 5.45 17.15 -21.84
N GLU A 76 5.42 17.40 -20.53
CA GLU A 76 4.56 16.71 -19.57
C GLU A 76 3.59 17.67 -18.89
N ILE A 77 2.47 17.12 -18.43
CA ILE A 77 1.58 17.81 -17.49
C ILE A 77 1.66 17.15 -16.12
N GLU A 78 1.56 17.97 -15.11
CA GLU A 78 1.50 17.59 -13.71
C GLU A 78 0.12 17.94 -13.13
N VAL A 79 -0.39 17.03 -12.30
CA VAL A 79 -1.57 17.21 -11.48
C VAL A 79 -1.20 16.89 -10.03
N ARG A 80 -1.72 17.67 -9.07
CA ARG A 80 -1.57 17.36 -7.64
C ARG A 80 -2.93 17.10 -7.00
N GLY A 81 -2.93 16.26 -5.98
CA GLY A 81 -4.12 16.03 -5.19
C GLY A 81 -3.79 15.57 -3.78
N VAL A 82 -4.79 15.67 -2.90
CA VAL A 82 -4.66 15.29 -1.49
C VAL A 82 -5.62 14.14 -1.20
N LEU A 83 -5.05 13.03 -0.75
CA LEU A 83 -5.77 11.90 -0.17
C LEU A 83 -5.83 12.10 1.34
N THR A 84 -7.03 12.13 1.89
CA THR A 84 -7.24 12.17 3.34
C THR A 84 -7.88 10.87 3.78
N ILE A 85 -7.31 10.23 4.78
CA ILE A 85 -7.86 9.07 5.49
C ILE A 85 -8.00 9.49 6.95
N LEU A 86 -9.22 9.55 7.48
CA LEU A 86 -9.50 10.11 8.80
C LEU A 86 -8.95 11.55 8.96
N ASN A 87 -7.94 11.78 9.82
CA ASN A 87 -7.25 13.07 9.99
C ASN A 87 -5.87 13.11 9.34
N ALA A 88 -5.40 12.00 8.78
CA ALA A 88 -4.12 11.94 8.10
C ALA A 88 -4.32 12.30 6.63
N SER A 89 -3.45 13.15 6.10
CA SER A 89 -3.49 13.57 4.71
C SER A 89 -2.12 13.43 4.07
N ALA A 90 -2.11 12.94 2.83
CA ALA A 90 -0.94 12.90 1.98
C ALA A 90 -1.24 13.63 0.67
N GLU A 91 -0.32 14.49 0.25
CA GLU A 91 -0.32 15.04 -1.10
C GLU A 91 0.39 14.06 -2.03
N GLY A 92 -0.16 13.90 -3.23
CA GLY A 92 0.48 13.15 -4.29
C GLY A 92 0.61 14.00 -5.55
N GLN A 93 1.68 13.74 -6.28
CA GLN A 93 2.00 14.38 -7.55
C GLN A 93 1.95 13.32 -8.65
N GLY A 94 1.39 13.69 -9.80
CA GLY A 94 1.24 12.77 -10.90
C GLY A 94 1.52 13.42 -12.23
N PHE A 95 2.17 12.66 -13.12
CA PHE A 95 2.65 13.16 -14.39
C PHE A 95 2.06 12.40 -15.58
N ALA A 96 1.90 13.09 -16.70
CA ALA A 96 1.57 12.47 -17.97
C ALA A 96 2.23 13.23 -19.13
N THR A 97 2.90 12.50 -20.01
CA THR A 97 3.45 13.03 -21.26
C THR A 97 2.33 13.41 -22.23
N LEU A 98 2.55 14.49 -22.99
CA LEU A 98 1.63 14.93 -24.03
C LEU A 98 2.07 14.40 -25.40
N ASP A 99 1.22 13.59 -26.01
CA ASP A 99 1.43 13.20 -27.41
C ASP A 99 0.98 14.33 -28.35
N ARG A 100 1.75 14.56 -29.42
CA ARG A 100 1.44 15.60 -30.42
C ARG A 100 1.33 15.01 -31.81
N LYS A 101 0.41 15.55 -32.62
CA LYS A 101 0.37 15.24 -34.06
C LYS A 101 1.64 15.76 -34.73
N LYS A 102 2.33 14.90 -35.49
CA LYS A 102 3.59 15.22 -36.18
C LYS A 102 3.47 16.45 -37.09
N ASP A 103 2.33 16.58 -37.75
CA ASP A 103 2.10 17.58 -38.80
C ASP A 103 1.66 18.94 -38.26
N THR A 104 0.86 18.97 -37.19
CA THR A 104 0.25 20.22 -36.67
C THR A 104 0.76 20.64 -35.30
N ARG A 105 1.59 19.80 -34.64
CA ARG A 105 2.03 19.95 -33.24
C ARG A 105 0.90 20.10 -32.21
N LYS A 106 -0.35 19.86 -32.62
CA LYS A 106 -1.51 19.88 -31.73
C LYS A 106 -1.44 18.71 -30.77
N ILE A 107 -1.73 18.99 -29.51
CA ILE A 107 -1.81 17.98 -28.45
C ILE A 107 -2.94 17.01 -28.78
N MET A 108 -2.64 15.73 -28.69
CA MET A 108 -3.58 14.62 -28.78
C MET A 108 -3.98 14.20 -27.37
N PHE A 109 -5.22 13.72 -27.22
CA PHE A 109 -5.69 13.09 -25.99
C PHE A 109 -5.48 13.88 -24.70
N TYR A 110 -5.54 15.22 -24.77
CA TYR A 110 -5.25 16.10 -23.63
C TYR A 110 -6.08 15.76 -22.38
N LYS A 111 -7.36 15.39 -22.56
CA LYS A 111 -8.24 15.02 -21.44
C LYS A 111 -7.80 13.70 -20.79
N GLU A 112 -7.36 12.75 -21.60
CA GLU A 112 -6.85 11.46 -21.16
C GLU A 112 -5.52 11.63 -20.42
N SER A 113 -4.62 12.49 -20.90
CA SER A 113 -3.38 12.85 -20.19
C SER A 113 -3.69 13.44 -18.81
N ILE A 114 -4.68 14.34 -18.69
CA ILE A 114 -5.08 14.89 -17.39
C ILE A 114 -5.57 13.79 -16.45
N ARG A 115 -6.40 12.86 -16.96
CA ARG A 115 -6.91 11.73 -16.17
C ARG A 115 -5.80 10.77 -15.76
N ALA A 116 -4.80 10.57 -16.62
CA ALA A 116 -3.63 9.75 -16.33
C ALA A 116 -2.79 10.39 -15.22
N ALA A 117 -2.47 11.68 -15.33
CA ALA A 117 -1.76 12.43 -14.31
C ALA A 117 -2.52 12.45 -12.97
N ALA A 118 -3.84 12.68 -12.99
CA ALA A 118 -4.66 12.61 -11.77
C ALA A 118 -4.69 11.21 -11.13
N SER A 119 -4.68 10.15 -11.96
CA SER A 119 -4.60 8.78 -11.47
C SER A 119 -3.22 8.43 -10.91
N ASP A 120 -2.16 9.03 -11.47
CA ASP A 120 -0.81 8.91 -10.95
C ASP A 120 -0.66 9.62 -9.60
N ALA A 121 -1.19 10.84 -9.48
CA ALA A 121 -1.22 11.61 -8.24
C ALA A 121 -1.94 10.87 -7.11
N LEU A 122 -3.05 10.19 -7.41
CA LEU A 122 -3.73 9.37 -6.41
C LEU A 122 -2.86 8.19 -5.95
N ARG A 123 -2.14 7.55 -6.87
CA ARG A 123 -1.26 6.42 -6.53
C ARG A 123 -0.10 6.88 -5.65
N ASP A 124 0.50 8.01 -5.99
CA ASP A 124 1.56 8.65 -5.21
C ASP A 124 1.07 9.02 -3.81
N ALA A 125 -0.10 9.66 -3.69
CA ALA A 125 -0.70 9.96 -2.38
C ALA A 125 -1.03 8.70 -1.57
N ALA A 126 -1.46 7.61 -2.22
CA ALA A 126 -1.76 6.34 -1.58
C ALA A 126 -0.48 5.60 -1.10
N ASP A 127 0.66 5.83 -1.76
CA ASP A 127 1.95 5.27 -1.39
C ASP A 127 2.38 5.73 0.02
N ALA A 128 2.07 6.98 0.39
CA ALA A 128 2.30 7.51 1.74
C ALA A 128 1.53 6.76 2.85
N PHE A 129 0.46 6.05 2.50
CA PHE A 129 -0.28 5.17 3.42
C PHE A 129 0.14 3.70 3.31
N GLY A 130 1.24 3.40 2.60
CA GLY A 130 1.77 2.05 2.40
C GLY A 130 0.96 1.18 1.45
N VAL A 131 0.03 1.76 0.68
CA VAL A 131 -0.86 0.99 -0.20
C VAL A 131 -0.03 0.36 -1.32
N GLY A 132 -0.02 -0.98 -1.37
CA GLY A 132 0.66 -1.73 -2.42
C GLY A 132 2.16 -1.92 -2.20
N HIS A 133 2.73 -1.38 -1.11
CA HIS A 133 4.13 -1.57 -0.75
C HIS A 133 4.53 -3.05 -0.68
N TYR A 134 3.71 -3.88 -0.04
CA TYR A 134 3.94 -5.33 0.03
C TYR A 134 4.10 -5.97 -1.35
N ASN A 135 3.22 -5.61 -2.29
CA ASN A 135 3.20 -6.20 -3.64
C ASN A 135 4.32 -5.65 -4.54
N LEU A 136 4.74 -4.40 -4.33
CA LEU A 136 5.76 -3.73 -5.13
C LEU A 136 7.18 -3.95 -4.58
N ALA A 137 7.33 -4.27 -3.30
CA ALA A 137 8.61 -4.49 -2.63
C ALA A 137 9.56 -5.44 -3.38
N PRO A 138 9.12 -6.60 -3.94
CA PRO A 138 10.01 -7.49 -4.70
C PRO A 138 10.60 -6.87 -5.97
N TYR A 139 10.06 -5.74 -6.44
CA TYR A 139 10.45 -5.06 -7.68
C TYR A 139 11.11 -3.69 -7.43
N ARG A 140 11.42 -3.36 -6.17
CA ARG A 140 11.87 -2.02 -5.77
C ARG A 140 13.11 -2.08 -4.88
N GLU A 141 14.09 -1.24 -5.18
CA GLU A 141 15.32 -1.14 -4.38
C GLU A 141 15.07 -0.56 -2.99
N TRP A 142 14.13 0.38 -2.87
CA TRP A 142 13.81 1.01 -1.58
C TRP A 142 13.31 0.00 -0.54
N ALA A 143 12.71 -1.11 -0.96
CA ALA A 143 12.21 -2.14 -0.05
C ALA A 143 13.32 -2.94 0.64
N LYS A 144 14.55 -2.89 0.10
CA LYS A 144 15.74 -3.48 0.74
C LYS A 144 16.25 -2.62 1.90
N ASN A 145 15.79 -1.38 2.03
CA ASN A 145 16.18 -0.50 3.13
C ASN A 145 15.51 -0.97 4.42
N PRO A 146 16.26 -1.21 5.52
CA PRO A 146 15.67 -1.63 6.79
C PRO A 146 14.65 -0.64 7.35
N GLY A 147 14.78 0.65 7.05
CA GLY A 147 13.82 1.68 7.45
C GLY A 147 12.46 1.56 6.77
N ALA A 148 12.34 0.78 5.68
CA ALA A 148 11.07 0.55 5.02
C ALA A 148 10.21 -0.53 5.71
N GLY A 149 10.79 -1.33 6.61
CA GLY A 149 10.07 -2.43 7.27
C GLY A 149 9.67 -3.59 6.35
N LEU A 150 10.29 -3.74 5.16
CA LEU A 150 9.90 -4.75 4.17
C LEU A 150 11.01 -5.76 3.82
N ILE A 151 12.06 -5.83 4.64
CA ILE A 151 13.27 -6.61 4.34
C ILE A 151 12.95 -8.08 4.01
N ASP A 152 12.10 -8.69 4.84
CA ASP A 152 11.76 -10.12 4.71
C ASP A 152 10.99 -10.41 3.42
N ILE A 153 10.28 -9.42 2.88
CA ILE A 153 9.48 -9.53 1.64
C ILE A 153 10.36 -9.24 0.42
N ALA A 154 11.27 -8.26 0.52
CA ALA A 154 12.16 -7.85 -0.57
C ALA A 154 13.18 -8.93 -0.97
N GLN A 155 13.45 -9.90 -0.08
CA GLN A 155 14.41 -10.99 -0.32
C GLN A 155 13.78 -12.26 -0.90
N VAL A 156 12.44 -12.35 -1.01
CA VAL A 156 11.79 -13.53 -1.59
C VAL A 156 11.94 -13.47 -3.13
N PRO A 157 12.68 -14.40 -3.76
CA PRO A 157 12.73 -14.46 -5.21
C PRO A 157 11.30 -14.74 -5.72
N VAL A 158 10.83 -13.93 -6.67
CA VAL A 158 9.52 -14.06 -7.33
C VAL A 158 9.40 -15.45 -7.98
N ARG A 159 9.02 -16.46 -7.21
CA ARG A 159 8.65 -17.79 -7.69
C ARG A 159 7.19 -17.71 -8.09
N LYS A 160 6.89 -18.03 -9.35
CA LYS A 160 5.56 -18.00 -9.97
C LYS A 160 4.53 -18.96 -9.35
N SER A 161 4.79 -19.61 -8.22
CA SER A 161 4.05 -20.82 -7.83
C SER A 161 3.52 -20.91 -6.40
N GLU A 162 3.68 -19.90 -5.54
CA GLU A 162 3.21 -20.00 -4.14
C GLU A 162 2.64 -18.69 -3.60
N LEU A 163 1.95 -17.92 -4.44
CA LEU A 163 1.07 -16.85 -3.94
C LEU A 163 -0.34 -17.43 -3.80
N PRO A 164 -1.08 -17.16 -2.71
CA PRO A 164 -2.39 -17.74 -2.50
C PRO A 164 -3.33 -17.40 -3.66
N THR A 165 -3.60 -18.40 -4.49
CA THR A 165 -4.60 -18.36 -5.54
C THR A 165 -5.97 -18.24 -4.89
N GLU A 166 -6.75 -17.30 -5.42
CA GLU A 166 -8.13 -17.07 -5.08
C GLU A 166 -8.35 -16.66 -3.63
N THR A 167 -8.67 -15.39 -3.43
CA THR A 167 -9.70 -15.11 -2.46
C THR A 167 -10.29 -13.73 -2.71
N THR A 168 -11.61 -13.73 -2.86
CA THR A 168 -12.52 -12.60 -2.61
C THR A 168 -12.49 -12.18 -1.13
N ASN A 169 -11.31 -12.18 -0.50
CA ASN A 169 -11.15 -12.12 0.94
C ASN A 169 -11.59 -10.76 1.46
N LYS A 170 -12.70 -10.79 2.19
CA LYS A 170 -12.97 -9.86 3.25
C LYS A 170 -11.73 -9.86 4.14
N ILE A 171 -10.96 -8.77 4.13
CA ILE A 171 -9.77 -8.65 4.99
C ILE A 171 -10.28 -8.58 6.43
N GLU A 172 -10.05 -9.65 7.18
CA GLU A 172 -10.40 -9.72 8.59
C GLU A 172 -9.30 -9.06 9.43
N VAL A 173 -9.71 -8.17 10.32
CA VAL A 173 -8.81 -7.56 11.30
C VAL A 173 -8.76 -8.47 12.52
N PHE A 174 -7.55 -8.80 12.97
CA PHE A 174 -7.33 -9.56 14.19
C PHE A 174 -6.71 -8.67 15.26
N TYR A 175 -7.04 -8.98 16.51
CA TYR A 175 -6.53 -8.28 17.68
C TYR A 175 -5.67 -9.22 18.52
N CYS A 176 -4.58 -8.70 19.09
CA CYS A 176 -3.81 -9.43 20.07
C CYS A 176 -4.66 -9.67 21.32
N LYS A 177 -4.81 -10.92 21.75
CA LYS A 177 -5.54 -11.24 22.99
C LYS A 177 -4.95 -10.64 24.27
N ASN A 178 -3.66 -10.26 24.27
CA ASN A 178 -2.97 -9.79 25.46
C ASN A 178 -2.95 -8.26 25.55
N CYS A 179 -2.60 -7.57 24.46
CA CYS A 179 -2.50 -6.10 24.45
C CYS A 179 -3.61 -5.39 23.66
N ASN A 180 -4.52 -6.14 23.03
CA ASN A 180 -5.65 -5.62 22.25
C ASN A 180 -5.25 -4.72 21.05
N VAL A 181 -3.97 -4.74 20.65
CA VAL A 181 -3.46 -4.05 19.45
C VAL A 181 -3.87 -4.81 18.19
N VAL A 182 -4.12 -4.09 17.09
CA VAL A 182 -4.35 -4.67 15.76
C VAL A 182 -3.11 -5.46 15.33
N LEU A 183 -3.28 -6.73 15.00
CA LEU A 183 -2.18 -7.56 14.51
C LEU A 183 -1.77 -7.11 13.11
N SER A 184 -0.49 -6.78 12.93
CA SER A 184 0.05 -6.43 11.62
C SER A 184 0.08 -7.65 10.68
N GLN A 185 0.30 -7.41 9.38
CA GLN A 185 0.50 -8.52 8.44
C GLN A 185 1.73 -9.37 8.82
N GLU A 186 2.78 -8.72 9.32
CA GLU A 186 3.98 -9.39 9.85
C GLU A 186 3.66 -10.27 11.07
N ASP A 187 2.80 -9.80 11.99
CA ASP A 187 2.36 -10.62 13.13
C ASP A 187 1.63 -11.87 12.64
N LEU A 188 0.72 -11.71 11.68
CA LEU A 188 -0.05 -12.83 11.13
C LEU A 188 0.83 -13.84 10.40
N ASP A 189 1.83 -13.37 9.65
CA ASP A 189 2.77 -14.23 8.95
C ASP A 189 3.75 -14.89 9.92
N TYR A 190 4.17 -14.18 10.98
CA TYR A 190 4.94 -14.76 12.07
C TYR A 190 4.19 -15.88 12.79
N LEU A 191 2.88 -15.67 13.08
CA LEU A 191 2.04 -16.70 13.69
C LEU A 191 1.94 -17.97 12.83
N LYS A 192 1.88 -17.83 11.50
CA LYS A 192 1.93 -18.98 10.57
C LYS A 192 3.29 -19.67 10.63
N LEU A 193 4.38 -18.90 10.60
CA LEU A 193 5.75 -19.42 10.69
C LEU A 193 5.95 -20.25 11.96
N VAL A 194 5.56 -19.70 13.11
CA VAL A 194 5.69 -20.40 14.40
C VAL A 194 4.58 -21.42 14.67
N LYS A 195 3.70 -21.68 13.70
CA LYS A 195 2.55 -22.59 13.79
C LYS A 195 1.69 -22.34 15.05
N TRP A 196 1.44 -21.07 15.36
CA TRP A 196 0.69 -20.65 16.54
C TRP A 196 -0.72 -20.20 16.16
N THR A 197 -1.73 -20.78 16.79
CA THR A 197 -3.15 -20.56 16.44
C THR A 197 -3.79 -19.43 17.24
N ILE A 198 -3.26 -19.10 18.42
CA ILE A 198 -3.80 -18.04 19.26
C ILE A 198 -3.37 -16.69 18.67
N LYS A 199 -4.36 -15.82 18.40
CA LYS A 199 -4.15 -14.48 17.84
C LYS A 199 -3.47 -13.57 18.87
N VAL A 200 -2.13 -13.51 18.82
CA VAL A 200 -1.29 -12.64 19.64
C VAL A 200 -0.21 -12.00 18.76
N CYS A 201 0.29 -10.82 19.10
CA CYS A 201 1.40 -10.22 18.36
C CYS A 201 2.69 -11.02 18.59
N LYS A 202 3.69 -10.81 17.72
CA LYS A 202 5.00 -11.46 17.76
C LYS A 202 5.66 -11.41 19.14
N GLU A 203 5.50 -10.32 19.87
CA GLU A 203 6.05 -10.15 21.22
C GLU A 203 5.42 -11.12 22.23
N HIS A 204 4.10 -11.31 22.15
CA HIS A 204 3.32 -12.14 23.07
C HIS A 204 3.27 -13.63 22.70
N VAL A 205 3.92 -14.05 21.60
CA VAL A 205 4.11 -15.49 21.32
C VAL A 205 5.04 -16.08 22.41
N PRO A 206 4.67 -17.21 23.06
CA PRO A 206 5.49 -17.81 24.11
C PRO A 206 6.89 -18.21 23.65
N GLU A 207 7.90 -18.02 24.49
CA GLU A 207 9.30 -18.30 24.12
C GLU A 207 9.55 -19.73 23.66
N TYR A 208 8.91 -20.72 24.31
CA TYR A 208 9.09 -22.11 23.94
C TYR A 208 8.64 -22.39 22.50
N GLN A 209 7.62 -21.67 22.03
CA GLN A 209 7.12 -21.80 20.66
C GLN A 209 8.07 -21.13 19.68
N LYS A 210 8.60 -19.94 20.03
CA LYS A 210 9.61 -19.24 19.26
C LYS A 210 10.85 -20.11 19.07
N ARG A 211 11.41 -20.65 20.16
CA ARG A 211 12.60 -21.54 20.13
C ARG A 211 12.42 -22.77 19.23
N LYS A 212 11.19 -23.26 19.08
CA LYS A 212 10.91 -24.48 18.32
C LYS A 212 10.81 -24.26 16.81
N PHE A 213 10.32 -23.10 16.38
CA PHE A 213 9.93 -22.89 14.98
C PHE A 213 10.55 -21.65 14.33
N ASP A 214 10.99 -20.67 15.10
CA ASP A 214 11.63 -19.47 14.57
C ASP A 214 13.15 -19.72 14.42
N PRO A 215 13.66 -19.88 13.19
CA PRO A 215 15.08 -20.18 12.95
C PRO A 215 16.01 -19.04 13.37
N ASN A 216 15.48 -17.83 13.55
CA ASN A 216 16.25 -16.63 13.89
C ASN A 216 16.08 -16.23 15.37
N TYR A 217 15.33 -17.01 16.16
CA TYR A 217 15.08 -16.66 17.56
C TYR A 217 16.34 -16.80 18.41
N LYS A 218 16.80 -15.67 18.95
CA LYS A 218 17.81 -15.62 20.00
C LYS A 218 17.11 -15.42 21.34
N PRO A 219 17.28 -16.31 22.33
CA PRO A 219 16.76 -16.07 23.67
C PRO A 219 17.34 -14.77 24.22
N LYS A 220 16.55 -13.99 24.95
CA LYS A 220 17.10 -12.89 25.74
C LYS A 220 18.04 -13.51 26.77
N GLU A 221 19.33 -13.19 26.68
CA GLU A 221 20.29 -13.52 27.73
C GLU A 221 19.84 -12.79 28.99
N GLY A 222 19.54 -13.57 30.03
CA GLY A 222 19.16 -13.09 31.36
C GLY A 222 20.37 -13.05 32.28
#